data_AF-A0A9N9PHN7-F1
#
_entry.id   AF-A0A9N9PHN7-F1
#
_cell.length_a   1.000
_cell.length_b   1.000
_cell.length_c   1.000
_cell.angle_alpha   90.00
_cell.angle_beta   90.00
_cell.angle_gamma   90.00
#
_symmetry.space_group_name_H-M   'P 1'
#
loop_
_entity.id
_entity.type
_entity.pdbx_description
1 polymer ?
#
loop_
_entity_poly.entity_id
_entity_poly.type
_entity_poly.pdbx_seq_one_letter_code
_entity_poly.pdbx_strand_id
1 'polypeptide(L)' 'LGGILYGHSCSNSYTTIAKNVKCGKTIIYDVLKRYDKTGSAIAKKQSGCKPIFGALELDELKRMVIQDTKHHHLSA' A
#
# COMPACT_ATOMS: atom_id res chain seq x y z
N LEU A 1 -12.94 -8.36 -7.71
CA LEU A 1 -13.63 -7.07 -7.44
C LEU A 1 -14.86 -6.87 -8.32
N GLY A 2 -14.82 -7.19 -9.61
CA GLY A 2 -15.99 -7.11 -10.51
C GLY A 2 -17.25 -7.82 -9.97
N GLY A 3 -17.12 -9.03 -9.43
CA GLY A 3 -18.24 -9.74 -8.81
C GLY A 3 -18.84 -9.07 -7.55
N ILE A 4 -18.06 -8.26 -6.84
CA ILE A 4 -18.56 -7.48 -5.68
C ILE A 4 -19.39 -6.30 -6.17
N LEU A 5 -18.86 -5.55 -7.15
CA LEU A 5 -19.55 -4.40 -7.75
C LEU A 5 -20.83 -4.84 -8.48
N TYR A 6 -20.75 -5.93 -9.25
CA TYR A 6 -21.91 -6.51 -9.93
C TYR A 6 -22.98 -7.00 -8.94
N GLY A 7 -22.55 -7.71 -7.90
CA GLY A 7 -23.47 -8.12 -6.83
C GLY A 7 -24.17 -6.93 -6.17
N HIS A 8 -23.44 -5.83 -5.96
CA HIS A 8 -24.01 -4.61 -5.40
C HIS A 8 -24.98 -3.92 -6.36
N SER A 9 -24.66 -3.83 -7.66
CA SER A 9 -25.58 -3.26 -8.67
C SER A 9 -26.86 -4.07 -8.84
N CYS A 10 -26.80 -5.39 -8.61
CA CYS A 10 -27.97 -6.27 -8.57
C CYS A 10 -28.75 -6.17 -7.24
N SER A 11 -28.45 -5.21 -6.37
CA SER A 11 -29.08 -5.02 -5.05
C SER A 11 -28.95 -6.24 -4.12
N ASN A 12 -27.94 -7.09 -4.32
CA ASN A 12 -27.70 -8.21 -3.41
C ASN A 12 -27.22 -7.70 -2.04
N SER A 13 -27.64 -8.40 -0.98
CA SER A 13 -27.15 -8.10 0.36
C SER A 13 -25.62 -8.32 0.45
N TYR A 14 -24.94 -7.54 1.30
CA TYR A 14 -23.50 -7.73 1.53
C TYR A 14 -23.16 -9.13 2.02
N THR A 15 -24.07 -9.78 2.77
CA THR A 15 -23.90 -11.16 3.23
C THR A 15 -23.90 -12.15 2.06
N THR A 16 -24.80 -11.95 1.09
CA THR A 16 -24.88 -12.78 -0.13
C THR A 16 -23.62 -12.63 -0.97
N ILE A 17 -23.17 -11.39 -1.19
CA ILE A 17 -21.95 -11.10 -1.95
C ILE A 17 -20.73 -11.70 -1.25
N ALA A 18 -20.64 -11.55 0.08
CA ALA A 18 -19.56 -12.11 0.90
C ALA A 18 -19.48 -13.64 0.78
N LYS A 19 -20.61 -14.35 0.81
CA LYS A 19 -20.67 -15.80 0.59
C LYS A 19 -20.19 -16.19 -0.80
N ASN A 20 -20.66 -15.50 -1.84
CA ASN A 20 -20.31 -15.81 -3.23
C ASN A 20 -18.82 -15.58 -3.51
N VAL A 21 -18.24 -14.52 -2.96
CA VAL A 21 -16.83 -14.16 -3.12
C VAL A 21 -15.93 -14.86 -2.07
N LYS A 22 -16.53 -15.60 -1.13
CA LYS A 22 -15.87 -16.27 0.00
C LYS A 22 -14.96 -15.33 0.79
N CYS A 23 -15.48 -14.16 1.14
CA CYS A 23 -14.77 -13.15 1.93
C CYS A 23 -15.61 -12.60 3.08
N GLY A 24 -15.00 -11.84 3.99
CA GLY A 24 -15.71 -11.21 5.10
C GLY A 24 -16.67 -10.10 4.63
N LYS A 25 -17.84 -9.98 5.28
CA LYS A 25 -18.81 -8.90 5.02
C LYS A 25 -18.19 -7.50 5.17
N THR A 26 -17.30 -7.33 6.15
CA THR A 26 -16.55 -6.08 6.36
C THR A 26 -15.67 -5.72 5.17
N ILE A 27 -15.05 -6.71 4.52
CA ILE A 27 -14.25 -6.49 3.30
C ILE A 27 -15.14 -5.98 2.16
N ILE A 28 -16.34 -6.53 2.00
CA ILE A 28 -17.32 -6.03 1.01
C ILE A 28 -17.66 -4.57 1.29
N TYR A 29 -17.98 -4.23 2.54
CA TYR A 29 -18.29 -2.86 2.94
C TYR A 29 -17.12 -1.90 2.64
N ASP A 30 -15.90 -2.27 3.02
CA ASP A 30 -14.72 -1.42 2.80
C ASP A 30 -14.42 -1.21 1.31
N VAL A 31 -14.62 -2.25 0.49
CA VAL A 31 -14.45 -2.16 -0.97
C VAL A 31 -15.48 -1.21 -1.58
N LEU A 32 -16.76 -1.35 -1.24
CA LEU A 32 -17.83 -0.50 -1.77
C LEU A 32 -17.67 0.94 -1.31
N LYS A 33 -17.41 1.15 -0.01
CA LYS A 33 -17.12 2.47 0.55
C LYS A 33 -15.92 3.15 -0.11
N ARG A 34 -14.89 2.38 -0.47
CA ARG A 34 -13.73 2.91 -1.21
C ARG A 34 -14.10 3.26 -2.65
N TYR A 35 -14.90 2.41 -3.30
CA TYR A 35 -15.37 2.65 -4.66
C TYR A 35 -16.19 3.93 -4.75
N ASP A 36 -17.15 4.14 -3.85
CA ASP A 36 -17.98 5.36 -3.81
C ASP A 36 -17.15 6.62 -3.61
N LYS A 37 -16.07 6.53 -2.82
CA LYS A 37 -15.19 7.68 -2.53
C LYS A 37 -14.18 7.98 -3.63
N THR A 38 -13.66 6.95 -4.30
CA THR A 38 -12.48 7.09 -5.16
C THR A 38 -12.72 6.69 -6.61
N GLY A 39 -13.90 6.14 -6.94
CA GLY A 39 -14.20 5.50 -8.22
C GLY A 39 -13.46 4.17 -8.44
N SER A 40 -12.68 3.70 -7.46
CA SER A 40 -11.87 2.49 -7.57
C SER A 40 -12.08 1.54 -6.41
N ALA A 41 -12.32 0.28 -6.75
CA ALA A 41 -12.47 -0.81 -5.78
C ALA A 41 -11.10 -1.37 -5.37
N ILE A 42 -10.04 -1.04 -6.11
CA ILE A 42 -8.68 -1.50 -5.85
C ILE A 42 -8.11 -0.69 -4.68
N ALA A 43 -7.56 -1.39 -3.69
CA ALA A 43 -6.83 -0.73 -2.62
C ALA A 43 -5.58 -0.07 -3.20
N LYS A 44 -5.40 1.23 -2.97
CA LYS A 44 -4.10 1.86 -3.25
C LYS A 44 -3.06 1.23 -2.33
N LYS A 45 -1.89 0.92 -2.89
CA LYS A 45 -0.73 0.55 -2.09
C LYS A 45 -0.51 1.67 -1.09
N GLN A 46 -0.49 1.36 0.21
CA GLN A 46 -0.04 2.33 1.20
C GLN A 46 1.40 2.68 0.82
N SER A 47 1.63 3.91 0.39
CA SER A 47 2.98 4.43 0.30
C SER A 47 3.52 4.44 1.73
N GLY A 48 4.65 3.77 1.95
CA GLY A 48 5.38 3.91 3.21
C GLY A 48 5.78 5.36 3.45
N CYS A 49 6.42 5.63 4.59
CA CYS A 49 6.98 6.95 4.83
C CYS A 49 7.86 7.37 3.65
N LYS A 50 7.73 8.64 3.24
CA LYS A 50 8.64 9.21 2.24
C LYS A 50 10.07 9.07 2.79
N PRO A 51 11.04 8.70 1.96
CA PRO A 51 12.44 8.73 2.36
C PRO A 51 12.78 10.11 2.93
N ILE A 52 13.49 10.13 4.07
CA ILE A 52 13.95 11.37 4.70
C ILE A 52 14.95 12.08 3.77
N PHE A 53 15.77 11.29 3.09
CA PHE A 53 16.78 11.76 2.15
C PHE A 53 16.34 11.49 0.71
N GLY A 54 16.58 12.46 -0.16
CA GLY A 54 16.58 12.25 -1.61
C GLY A 54 17.72 11.32 -2.04
N ALA A 55 17.67 10.87 -3.29
CA ALA A 55 18.67 9.94 -3.82
C ALA A 55 20.11 10.51 -3.75
N LEU A 56 20.27 11.81 -3.97
CA LEU A 56 21.57 12.50 -3.91
C LEU A 56 22.12 12.58 -2.48
N GLU A 57 21.28 13.01 -1.53
CA GLU A 57 21.65 13.09 -0.11
C GLU A 57 22.00 11.71 0.46
N LEU A 58 21.31 10.66 0.03
CA LEU A 58 21.62 9.29 0.42
C LEU A 58 22.94 8.80 -0.18
N ASP A 59 23.28 9.19 -1.41
CA ASP A 59 24.56 8.85 -2.03
C ASP A 59 25.72 9.58 -1.35
N GLU A 60 25.54 10.86 -1.03
CA GLU A 60 26.52 11.65 -0.29
C GLU A 60 26.75 11.11 1.12
N LEU A 61 25.68 10.78 1.84
CA LEU A 61 25.77 10.12 3.16
C LEU A 61 26.52 8.80 3.08
N LYS A 62 26.24 7.96 2.07
CA LYS A 62 26.96 6.69 1.86
C LYS A 62 28.44 6.93 1.61
N ARG A 63 28.80 7.93 0.79
CA ARG A 63 30.21 8.28 0.53
C ARG A 63 30.92 8.73 1.80
N MET A 64 30.28 9.58 2.60
CA MET A 64 30.82 10.04 3.89
C MET A 64 31.09 8.87 4.83
N VAL A 65 30.10 8.00 5.05
CA VAL A 65 30.24 6.83 5.94
C VAL A 65 31.33 5.87 5.47
N ILE A 66 31.44 5.64 4.15
CA ILE A 66 32.49 4.77 3.57
C ILE A 66 33.88 5.40 3.69
N GLN A 67 34.02 6.71 3.51
CA GLN A 67 35.29 7.39 3.69
C GLN A 67 35.74 7.34 5.14
N ASP A 68 34.82 7.59 6.07
CA ASP A 68 35.10 7.59 7.51
C ASP A 68 35.57 6.20 8.00
N THR A 69 34.93 5.13 7.54
CA THR A 69 35.37 3.75 7.83
C THR A 69 36.78 3.47 7.31
N LYS A 70 37.14 3.92 6.10
CA LYS A 70 38.50 3.74 5.56
C LYS A 70 39.55 4.48 6.38
N HIS A 71 39.25 5.67 6.88
CA HIS A 71 40.15 6.41 7.76
C HIS A 71 40.33 5.73 9.13
N HIS A 72 39.27 5.08 9.63
CA HIS A 72 39.31 4.35 10.90
C HIS A 72 40.10 3.02 10.82
N HIS A 73 40.23 2.42 9.64
CA HIS A 73 41.05 1.20 9.43
C HIS A 73 42.54 1.47 9.19
N LEU A 74 42.92 2.71 8.88
CA LEU A 74 44.32 3.12 8.65
C LEU A 74 44.98 3.76 9.87
N SER A 75 44.27 3.81 11.00
CA SER A 75 44.71 4.44 12.25
C SER A 75 44.84 3.47 13.44
N ALA A 76 44.92 2.16 13.17
CA ALA A 76 45.16 1.10 14.17
C ALA A 76 46.53 0.43 13.97
#